data_AF-G3V234-F1
#
_entry.id   AF-G3V234-F1
#
_cell.length_a   1.000
_cell.length_b   1.000
_cell.length_c   1.000
_cell.angle_alpha   90.00
_cell.angle_beta   90.00
_cell.angle_gamma   90.00
#
_symmetry.space_group_name_H-M   'P 1'
#
loop_
_entity.id
_entity.type
_entity.pdbx_description
1 polymer ?
#
loop_
_entity_poly.entity_id
_entity_poly.type
_entity_poly.pdbx_seq_one_letter_code
_entity_poly.pdbx_strand_id
1 'polypeptide(L)'
;MVELMFPLLLLLLPFLLYMAAPQIRKMLSSGVCTSTVQLPGKVVVVTGANTGIGKETAKELAQREEKHLHVLINNAGVMMCPYSKTADGFEMHIGVNHLGHFLLTHLLLEKLKESAPSRIVNVSSLAHHLGRIHFHNLQGEKFYNAGLAYCHSKLANILFTQELARRLKGSGVTTYSVHPGTVQSE
;
A
#
# COMPACT_ATOMS: atom_id res chain seq x y z
N MET A 1 54.69 -25.96 0.87
CA MET A 1 53.78 -24.99 1.51
C MET A 1 52.60 -24.57 0.62
N VAL A 2 52.72 -24.61 -0.71
CA VAL A 2 51.65 -24.18 -1.63
C VAL A 2 50.55 -25.24 -1.80
N GLU A 3 50.89 -26.54 -1.74
CA GLU A 3 49.92 -27.64 -1.97
C GLU A 3 48.88 -27.84 -0.85
N LEU A 4 49.21 -27.45 0.40
CA LEU A 4 48.26 -27.55 1.53
C LEU A 4 47.29 -26.36 1.63
N MET A 5 47.56 -25.29 0.89
CA MET A 5 46.80 -24.04 0.98
C MET A 5 45.51 -24.10 0.14
N PHE A 6 45.54 -24.86 -0.96
CA PHE A 6 44.41 -25.01 -1.88
C PHE A 6 43.22 -25.80 -1.30
N PRO A 7 43.44 -26.95 -0.60
CA PRO A 7 42.35 -27.69 0.05
C PRO A 7 41.72 -26.92 1.21
N LEU A 8 42.51 -26.14 1.95
CA LEU A 8 42.03 -25.32 3.07
C LEU A 8 41.13 -24.18 2.59
N LEU A 9 41.45 -23.56 1.45
CA LEU A 9 40.63 -22.52 0.83
C LEU A 9 39.26 -23.07 0.37
N LEU A 10 39.24 -24.29 -0.19
CA LEU A 10 38.02 -24.97 -0.61
C LEU A 10 37.10 -25.35 0.57
N LEU A 11 37.65 -25.62 1.75
CA LEU A 11 36.87 -25.90 2.96
C LEU A 11 36.29 -24.63 3.61
N LEU A 12 36.94 -23.48 3.46
CA LEU A 12 36.50 -22.21 4.04
C LEU A 12 35.48 -21.48 3.17
N LEU A 13 35.48 -21.70 1.85
CA LEU A 13 34.58 -21.04 0.90
C LEU A 13 33.07 -21.27 1.21
N PRO A 14 32.59 -22.49 1.51
CA PRO A 14 31.17 -22.73 1.81
C PRO A 14 30.75 -22.04 3.11
N PHE A 15 31.63 -21.99 4.11
CA PHE A 15 31.39 -21.30 5.38
C PHE A 15 31.34 -19.78 5.18
N LEU A 16 32.27 -19.22 4.41
CA LEU A 16 32.25 -17.80 4.03
C LEU A 16 30.99 -17.43 3.24
N LEU A 17 30.58 -18.27 2.27
CA LEU A 17 29.34 -18.07 1.51
C LEU A 17 28.11 -18.19 2.41
N TYR A 18 28.07 -19.14 3.33
CA TYR A 18 26.98 -19.30 4.31
C TYR A 18 26.87 -18.07 5.23
N MET A 19 28.01 -17.54 5.69
CA MET A 19 28.06 -16.34 6.52
C MET A 19 27.73 -15.06 5.75
N ALA A 20 28.11 -14.96 4.47
CA ALA A 20 27.89 -13.80 3.60
C ALA A 20 26.50 -13.76 2.94
N ALA A 21 25.88 -14.93 2.72
CA ALA A 21 24.58 -15.05 2.05
C ALA A 21 23.47 -14.19 2.68
N PRO A 22 23.34 -14.06 4.02
CA PRO A 22 22.35 -13.18 4.63
C PRO A 22 22.59 -11.70 4.32
N GLN A 23 23.84 -11.22 4.33
CA GLN A 23 24.14 -9.83 4.00
C GLN A 23 23.98 -9.55 2.51
N ILE A 24 24.40 -10.48 1.64
CA ILE A 24 24.19 -10.39 0.19
C ILE A 24 22.68 -10.38 -0.11
N ARG A 25 21.90 -11.25 0.53
CA ARG A 25 20.44 -11.28 0.39
C ARG A 25 19.79 -9.99 0.89
N LYS A 26 20.27 -9.42 2.00
CA LYS A 26 19.81 -8.12 2.51
C LYS A 26 20.14 -6.98 1.54
N MET A 27 21.33 -6.98 0.95
CA MET A 27 21.77 -5.98 -0.02
C MET A 27 21.04 -6.09 -1.36
N LEU A 28 20.69 -7.31 -1.79
CA LEU A 28 19.89 -7.57 -2.99
C LEU A 28 18.39 -7.35 -2.80
N SER A 29 17.89 -7.39 -1.56
CA SER A 29 16.46 -7.18 -1.23
C SER A 29 16.11 -5.72 -0.96
N SER A 30 17.08 -4.88 -0.63
CA SER A 30 16.88 -3.44 -0.46
C SER A 30 17.17 -2.69 -1.76
N GLY A 31 16.13 -2.14 -2.40
CA GLY A 31 16.30 -1.19 -3.50
C GLY A 31 16.90 0.14 -3.01
N VAL A 32 17.65 0.82 -3.87
CA VAL A 32 18.16 2.18 -3.62
C VAL A 32 17.26 3.19 -4.34
N CYS A 33 16.67 4.14 -3.60
CA CYS A 33 15.97 5.25 -4.22
C CYS A 33 17.01 6.22 -4.83
N THR A 34 17.06 6.29 -6.15
CA THR A 34 17.97 7.21 -6.89
C THR A 34 17.40 8.62 -7.03
N SER A 35 16.14 8.82 -6.62
CA SER A 35 15.53 10.14 -6.65
C SER A 35 16.15 11.03 -5.59
N THR A 36 16.60 12.21 -6.01
CA THR A 36 17.09 13.28 -5.13
C THR A 36 15.97 14.26 -4.75
N VAL A 37 14.73 14.00 -5.16
CA VAL A 37 13.58 14.87 -4.90
C VAL A 37 13.30 14.89 -3.41
N GLN A 38 13.25 16.11 -2.86
CA GLN A 38 12.81 16.37 -1.49
C GLN A 38 11.44 17.05 -1.51
N LEU A 39 10.65 16.88 -0.45
CA LEU A 39 9.32 17.46 -0.29
C LEU A 39 9.27 18.47 0.87
N PRO A 40 10.13 19.51 0.89
CA PRO A 40 10.15 20.47 2.00
C PRO A 40 8.81 21.21 2.10
N GLY A 41 8.29 21.36 3.32
CA GLY A 41 7.02 22.05 3.59
C GLY A 41 5.77 21.31 3.08
N LYS A 42 5.89 20.06 2.63
CA LYS A 42 4.74 19.25 2.20
C LYS A 42 4.31 18.29 3.29
N VAL A 43 3.07 18.44 3.73
CA VAL A 43 2.38 17.45 4.57
C VAL A 43 1.98 16.25 3.72
N VAL A 44 2.44 15.08 4.15
CA VAL A 44 2.17 13.78 3.52
C VAL A 44 1.59 12.83 4.55
N VAL A 45 0.47 12.21 4.22
CA VAL A 45 -0.14 11.15 5.03
C VAL A 45 0.03 9.83 4.29
N VAL A 46 0.72 8.87 4.92
CA VAL A 46 0.95 7.53 4.36
C VAL A 46 0.27 6.50 5.25
N THR A 47 -0.91 6.04 4.86
CA THR A 47 -1.66 4.94 5.51
C THR A 47 -3.00 4.71 4.82
N GLY A 48 -3.71 3.67 5.24
CA GLY A 48 -5.16 3.76 5.32
C GLY A 48 -5.84 2.52 5.91
N ALA A 49 -6.79 2.74 6.83
CA ALA A 49 -7.92 1.86 7.16
C ALA A 49 -8.95 2.68 7.97
N ASN A 50 -10.24 2.38 7.78
CA ASN A 50 -11.43 3.09 8.31
C ASN A 50 -11.51 3.17 9.84
N THR A 51 -10.97 2.19 10.55
CA THR A 51 -11.07 2.05 12.01
C THR A 51 -9.69 2.19 12.66
N GLY A 52 -9.61 2.93 13.77
CA GLY A 52 -8.36 3.13 14.52
C GLY A 52 -7.52 4.30 13.98
N ILE A 53 -6.21 4.08 13.80
CA ILE A 53 -5.22 5.14 13.60
C ILE A 53 -5.56 6.05 12.42
N GLY A 54 -6.00 5.52 11.26
CA GLY A 54 -6.29 6.35 10.09
C GLY A 54 -7.41 7.38 10.32
N LYS A 55 -8.47 6.98 11.03
CA LYS A 55 -9.58 7.87 11.41
C LYS A 55 -9.14 8.91 12.44
N GLU A 56 -8.37 8.50 13.44
CA GLU A 56 -7.86 9.43 14.44
C GLU A 56 -6.84 10.41 13.84
N THR A 57 -5.98 9.98 12.91
CA THR A 57 -5.10 10.88 12.15
C THR A 57 -5.91 11.90 11.35
N ALA A 58 -6.99 11.48 10.67
CA ALA A 58 -7.84 12.42 9.95
C ALA A 58 -8.51 13.45 10.87
N LYS A 59 -9.02 12.99 12.03
CA LYS A 59 -9.58 13.88 13.06
C LYS A 59 -8.53 14.85 13.60
N GLU A 60 -7.34 14.36 13.93
CA GLU A 60 -6.27 15.19 14.46
C GLU A 60 -5.81 16.25 13.45
N LEU A 61 -5.70 15.89 12.18
CA LEU A 61 -5.40 16.84 11.10
C LEU A 61 -6.49 17.91 10.96
N ALA A 62 -7.75 17.53 11.14
CA ALA A 62 -8.86 18.49 11.17
C ALA A 62 -8.82 19.37 12.43
N GLN A 63 -8.45 18.82 13.59
CA GLN A 63 -8.42 19.53 14.89
C GLN A 63 -7.24 20.48 15.03
N ARG A 64 -6.05 20.12 14.53
CA ARG A 64 -4.83 20.93 14.65
C ARG A 64 -4.79 22.14 13.72
N GLU A 65 -5.86 22.38 12.96
CA GLU A 65 -5.92 23.39 11.91
C GLU A 65 -4.73 23.30 10.92
N GLU A 66 -4.13 22.11 10.76
CA GLU A 66 -3.02 21.91 9.84
C GLU A 66 -3.49 22.38 8.48
N LYS A 67 -2.87 23.44 7.92
CA LYS A 67 -3.52 24.19 6.84
C LYS A 67 -3.49 23.42 5.53
N HIS A 68 -2.53 22.51 5.36
CA HIS A 68 -2.27 21.88 4.09
C HIS A 68 -2.10 20.37 4.19
N LEU A 69 -2.70 19.63 3.25
CA LEU A 69 -2.46 18.21 2.99
C LEU A 69 -2.16 18.04 1.51
N HIS A 70 -0.90 17.77 1.19
CA HIS A 70 -0.43 17.78 -0.20
C HIS A 70 -0.46 16.40 -0.84
N VAL A 71 -0.25 15.34 -0.04
CA VAL A 71 -0.21 13.98 -0.54
C VAL A 71 -0.91 13.04 0.44
N LEU A 72 -1.86 12.26 -0.07
CA LEU A 72 -2.47 11.12 0.62
C LEU A 72 -2.04 9.83 -0.09
N ILE A 73 -1.42 8.90 0.63
CA ILE A 73 -1.04 7.58 0.14
C ILE A 73 -1.82 6.50 0.90
N ASN A 74 -2.85 6.00 0.24
CA ASN A 74 -3.69 4.89 0.66
C ASN A 74 -2.93 3.56 0.47
N ASN A 75 -2.02 3.27 1.42
CA ASN A 75 -1.11 2.13 1.35
C ASN A 75 -1.55 0.91 2.16
N ALA A 76 -2.10 1.10 3.37
CA ALA A 76 -2.26 -0.02 4.28
C ALA A 76 -3.25 -1.06 3.73
N GLY A 77 -2.99 -2.32 4.03
CA GLY A 77 -3.83 -3.41 3.56
C GLY A 77 -3.41 -4.75 4.14
N VAL A 78 -4.32 -5.71 4.04
CA VAL A 78 -4.14 -7.11 4.40
C VAL A 78 -4.17 -7.99 3.15
N MET A 79 -3.58 -9.17 3.25
CA MET A 79 -3.49 -10.11 2.14
C MET A 79 -3.73 -11.54 2.62
N MET A 80 -4.55 -12.28 1.85
CA MET A 80 -4.81 -13.70 2.04
C MET A 80 -5.28 -14.09 3.46
N CYS A 81 -5.96 -13.18 4.16
CA CYS A 81 -6.52 -13.49 5.47
C CYS A 81 -7.68 -14.50 5.37
N PRO A 82 -7.84 -15.39 6.38
CA PRO A 82 -9.05 -16.19 6.51
C PRO A 82 -10.31 -15.30 6.51
N TYR A 83 -11.44 -15.88 6.11
CA TYR A 83 -12.70 -15.15 6.12
C TYR A 83 -12.98 -14.58 7.50
N SER A 84 -13.13 -13.27 7.54
CA SER A 84 -13.40 -12.51 8.75
C SER A 84 -14.04 -11.19 8.35
N LYS A 85 -14.63 -10.52 9.34
CA LYS A 85 -15.24 -9.21 9.16
C LYS A 85 -14.48 -8.16 9.97
N THR A 86 -14.43 -6.94 9.45
CA THR A 86 -14.01 -5.76 10.21
C THR A 86 -14.99 -5.50 11.36
N ALA A 87 -14.64 -4.60 12.28
CA ALA A 87 -15.55 -4.18 13.36
C ALA A 87 -16.88 -3.61 12.83
N ASP A 88 -16.86 -2.99 11.64
CA ASP A 88 -18.06 -2.44 10.97
C ASP A 88 -18.84 -3.49 10.17
N GLY A 89 -18.42 -4.77 10.18
CA GLY A 89 -19.15 -5.87 9.54
C GLY A 89 -18.84 -6.10 8.06
N PHE A 90 -17.80 -5.46 7.50
CA PHE A 90 -17.37 -5.69 6.11
C PHE A 90 -16.37 -6.85 6.03
N GLU A 91 -16.36 -7.60 4.92
CA GLU A 91 -15.31 -8.58 4.63
C GLU A 91 -13.93 -7.93 4.74
N MET A 92 -12.98 -8.63 5.33
CA MET A 92 -11.70 -8.08 5.77
C MET A 92 -10.90 -7.39 4.65
N HIS A 93 -10.74 -8.01 3.48
CA HIS A 93 -9.94 -7.43 2.39
C HIS A 93 -10.62 -6.20 1.79
N ILE A 94 -11.91 -6.29 1.44
CA ILE A 94 -12.61 -5.12 0.88
C ILE A 94 -12.77 -4.01 1.91
N GLY A 95 -13.01 -4.38 3.17
CA GLY A 95 -13.14 -3.46 4.31
C GLY A 95 -11.87 -2.67 4.55
N VAL A 96 -10.73 -3.35 4.69
CA VAL A 96 -9.45 -2.71 4.99
C VAL A 96 -8.83 -2.06 3.76
N ASN A 97 -8.67 -2.82 2.67
CA ASN A 97 -7.86 -2.40 1.52
C ASN A 97 -8.57 -1.39 0.61
N HIS A 98 -9.89 -1.26 0.73
CA HIS A 98 -10.69 -0.41 -0.16
C HIS A 98 -11.65 0.51 0.59
N LEU A 99 -12.61 0.00 1.35
CA LEU A 99 -13.63 0.82 2.02
C LEU A 99 -13.01 1.77 3.07
N GLY A 100 -11.96 1.31 3.75
CA GLY A 100 -11.14 2.14 4.63
C GLY A 100 -10.53 3.34 3.93
N HIS A 101 -9.88 3.10 2.78
CA HIS A 101 -9.26 4.14 1.96
C HIS A 101 -10.30 5.07 1.34
N PHE A 102 -11.42 4.51 0.89
CA PHE A 102 -12.54 5.26 0.35
C PHE A 102 -13.06 6.27 1.38
N LEU A 103 -13.35 5.83 2.60
CA LEU A 103 -13.85 6.70 3.67
C LEU A 103 -12.82 7.78 4.02
N LEU A 104 -11.58 7.40 4.28
CA LEU A 104 -10.50 8.33 4.63
C LEU A 104 -10.30 9.41 3.56
N THR A 105 -10.30 9.00 2.29
CA THR A 105 -10.15 9.92 1.17
C THR A 105 -11.28 10.95 1.13
N HIS A 106 -12.52 10.54 1.38
CA HIS A 106 -13.66 11.45 1.40
C HIS A 106 -13.62 12.40 2.61
N LEU A 107 -13.19 11.92 3.78
CA LEU A 107 -13.03 12.76 4.97
C LEU A 107 -11.96 13.86 4.76
N LEU A 108 -10.92 13.57 3.99
CA LEU A 108 -9.81 14.49 3.72
C LEU A 108 -9.96 15.25 2.39
N LEU A 109 -11.06 15.04 1.65
CA LEU A 109 -11.16 15.48 0.27
C LEU A 109 -11.15 17.00 0.13
N GLU A 110 -11.93 17.70 0.95
CA GLU A 110 -11.96 19.17 0.93
C GLU A 110 -10.60 19.74 1.29
N LYS A 111 -9.91 19.14 2.27
CA LYS A 111 -8.57 19.55 2.64
C LYS A 111 -7.55 19.39 1.51
N LEU A 112 -7.64 18.29 0.78
CA LEU A 112 -6.82 18.04 -0.41
C LEU A 112 -7.09 19.09 -1.50
N LYS A 113 -8.35 19.51 -1.69
CA LYS A 113 -8.71 20.57 -2.65
C LYS A 113 -8.19 21.94 -2.21
N GLU A 114 -8.35 22.31 -0.95
CA GLU A 114 -7.79 23.55 -0.37
C GLU A 114 -6.25 23.61 -0.49
N SER A 115 -5.62 22.44 -0.52
CA SER A 115 -4.17 22.28 -0.62
C SER A 115 -3.68 22.06 -2.06
N ALA A 116 -4.54 22.28 -3.06
CA ALA A 116 -4.17 22.10 -4.45
C ALA A 116 -2.96 22.98 -4.84
N PRO A 117 -1.99 22.46 -5.62
CA PRO A 117 -1.97 21.12 -6.21
C PRO A 117 -1.65 20.02 -5.18
N SER A 118 -2.49 18.99 -5.15
CA SER A 118 -2.37 17.84 -4.24
C SER A 118 -2.58 16.51 -4.96
N ARG A 119 -2.18 15.41 -4.31
CA ARG A 119 -2.16 14.07 -4.91
C ARG A 119 -2.75 13.01 -3.98
N ILE A 120 -3.51 12.09 -4.56
CA ILE A 120 -3.99 10.88 -3.90
C ILE A 120 -3.38 9.68 -4.62
N VAL A 121 -2.75 8.77 -3.89
CA VAL A 121 -2.13 7.56 -4.43
C VAL A 121 -2.76 6.34 -3.76
N ASN A 122 -3.41 5.49 -4.54
CA ASN A 122 -4.00 4.24 -4.07
C ASN A 122 -3.08 3.06 -4.41
N VAL A 123 -2.69 2.28 -3.40
CA VAL A 123 -1.83 1.12 -3.63
C VAL A 123 -2.66 -0.09 -4.08
N SER A 124 -2.44 -0.50 -5.31
CA SER A 124 -3.01 -1.70 -5.92
C SER A 124 -1.95 -2.82 -6.01
N SER A 125 -2.18 -3.83 -6.85
CA SER A 125 -1.28 -4.96 -7.08
C SER A 125 -1.55 -5.57 -8.45
N LEU A 126 -0.59 -6.26 -9.09
CA LEU A 126 -0.85 -7.11 -10.26
C LEU A 126 -1.99 -8.12 -10.04
N ALA A 127 -2.25 -8.50 -8.79
CA ALA A 127 -3.41 -9.32 -8.41
C ALA A 127 -4.76 -8.76 -8.90
N HIS A 128 -4.87 -7.44 -9.15
CA HIS A 128 -6.10 -6.84 -9.67
C HIS A 128 -6.56 -7.42 -11.00
N HIS A 129 -5.65 -7.96 -11.83
CA HIS A 129 -5.99 -8.58 -13.12
C HIS A 129 -6.90 -9.81 -12.98
N LEU A 130 -6.85 -10.49 -11.83
CA LEU A 130 -7.73 -11.62 -11.50
C LEU A 130 -8.98 -11.17 -10.71
N GLY A 131 -9.09 -9.87 -10.39
CA GLY A 131 -10.20 -9.31 -9.65
C GLY A 131 -11.49 -9.25 -10.46
N ARG A 132 -12.63 -9.35 -9.77
CA ARG A 132 -13.96 -9.10 -10.32
C ARG A 132 -14.82 -8.44 -9.24
N ILE A 133 -15.59 -7.43 -9.62
CA ILE A 133 -16.50 -6.77 -8.67
C ILE A 133 -17.87 -7.43 -8.75
N HIS A 134 -18.16 -8.28 -7.76
CA HIS A 134 -19.45 -8.93 -7.62
C HIS A 134 -20.35 -8.09 -6.70
N PHE A 135 -21.01 -7.07 -7.24
CA PHE A 135 -21.81 -6.13 -6.42
C PHE A 135 -22.89 -6.80 -5.55
N HIS A 136 -23.47 -7.92 -6.01
CA HIS A 136 -24.48 -8.69 -5.28
C HIS A 136 -23.90 -9.67 -4.24
N ASN A 137 -22.58 -9.78 -4.14
CA ASN A 137 -21.88 -10.65 -3.20
C ASN A 137 -20.52 -10.04 -2.79
N LEU A 138 -20.51 -8.72 -2.55
CA LEU A 138 -19.26 -8.00 -2.25
C LEU A 138 -18.59 -8.51 -0.97
N GLN A 139 -19.39 -9.06 -0.05
CA GLN A 139 -18.95 -9.61 1.23
C GLN A 139 -18.44 -11.05 1.14
N GLY A 140 -18.56 -11.73 -0.01
CA GLY A 140 -18.08 -13.11 -0.16
C GLY A 140 -18.83 -14.17 0.66
N GLU A 141 -20.07 -13.89 1.08
CA GLU A 141 -20.83 -14.72 2.05
C GLU A 141 -21.25 -16.09 1.51
N LYS A 142 -21.34 -16.26 0.18
CA LYS A 142 -21.75 -17.52 -0.45
C LYS A 142 -20.59 -18.51 -0.65
N PHE A 143 -19.44 -17.98 -1.10
CA PHE A 143 -18.22 -18.74 -1.38
C PHE A 143 -17.04 -17.79 -1.20
N TYR A 144 -16.10 -18.17 -0.35
CA TYR A 144 -14.95 -17.33 -0.02
C TYR A 144 -13.64 -17.97 -0.45
N ASN A 145 -12.84 -17.19 -1.16
CA ASN A 145 -11.46 -17.51 -1.48
C ASN A 145 -10.60 -16.28 -1.13
N ALA A 146 -9.68 -16.43 -0.18
CA ALA A 146 -8.89 -15.31 0.35
C ALA A 146 -8.03 -14.63 -0.73
N GLY A 147 -7.46 -15.41 -1.65
CA GLY A 147 -6.68 -14.89 -2.77
C GLY A 147 -7.54 -14.04 -3.71
N LEU A 148 -8.72 -14.55 -4.10
CA LEU A 148 -9.66 -13.80 -4.94
C LEU A 148 -10.20 -12.56 -4.22
N ALA A 149 -10.54 -12.64 -2.92
CA ALA A 149 -10.99 -11.50 -2.13
C ALA A 149 -9.94 -10.36 -2.14
N TYR A 150 -8.67 -10.69 -1.95
CA TYR A 150 -7.57 -9.74 -2.12
C TYR A 150 -7.53 -9.16 -3.55
N CYS A 151 -7.60 -10.00 -4.59
CA CYS A 151 -7.63 -9.55 -5.98
C CYS A 151 -8.79 -8.58 -6.25
N HIS A 152 -9.97 -8.86 -5.72
CA HIS A 152 -11.16 -8.01 -5.84
C HIS A 152 -10.95 -6.67 -5.16
N SER A 153 -10.37 -6.64 -3.95
CA SER A 153 -10.04 -5.39 -3.26
C SER A 153 -9.03 -4.53 -4.02
N LYS A 154 -8.04 -5.15 -4.67
CA LYS A 154 -7.02 -4.43 -5.44
C LYS A 154 -7.56 -3.91 -6.77
N LEU A 155 -8.52 -4.61 -7.39
CA LEU A 155 -9.30 -4.09 -8.51
C LEU A 155 -10.16 -2.89 -8.10
N ALA A 156 -10.81 -2.95 -6.92
CA ALA A 156 -11.62 -1.85 -6.43
C ALA A 156 -10.79 -0.55 -6.29
N ASN A 157 -9.51 -0.65 -5.88
CA ASN A 157 -8.61 0.51 -5.84
C ASN A 157 -8.30 1.09 -7.24
N ILE A 158 -8.20 0.27 -8.29
CA ILE A 158 -8.05 0.78 -9.67
C ILE A 158 -9.28 1.56 -10.09
N LEU A 159 -10.46 0.95 -9.94
CA LEU A 159 -11.73 1.54 -10.36
C LEU A 159 -12.03 2.83 -9.60
N PHE A 160 -11.78 2.82 -8.28
CA PHE A 160 -11.91 4.00 -7.45
C PHE A 160 -10.97 5.13 -7.86
N THR A 161 -9.72 4.81 -8.20
CA THR A 161 -8.77 5.82 -8.70
C THR A 161 -9.28 6.46 -9.98
N GLN A 162 -9.74 5.67 -10.94
CA GLN A 162 -10.25 6.18 -12.22
C GLN A 162 -11.48 7.07 -12.03
N GLU A 163 -12.43 6.61 -11.22
CA GLU A 163 -13.65 7.37 -10.95
C GLU A 163 -13.37 8.64 -10.14
N LEU A 164 -12.44 8.59 -9.18
CA LEU A 164 -12.06 9.75 -8.39
C LEU A 164 -11.34 10.80 -9.27
N ALA A 165 -10.43 10.40 -10.16
CA ALA A 165 -9.84 11.27 -11.18
C ALA A 165 -10.92 11.99 -11.99
N ARG A 166 -11.92 11.23 -12.47
CA ARG A 166 -13.02 11.79 -13.26
C ARG A 166 -13.81 12.83 -12.48
N ARG A 167 -14.12 12.56 -11.20
CA ARG A 167 -14.88 13.46 -10.32
C ARG A 167 -14.09 14.69 -9.89
N LEU A 168 -12.76 14.59 -9.78
CA LEU A 168 -11.88 15.68 -9.35
C LEU A 168 -11.33 16.52 -10.50
N LYS A 169 -11.82 16.32 -11.73
CA LYS A 169 -11.42 17.15 -12.87
C LYS A 169 -11.69 18.62 -12.57
N GLY A 170 -10.62 19.44 -12.65
CA GLY A 170 -10.68 20.88 -12.40
C GLY A 170 -10.48 21.30 -10.93
N SER A 171 -10.37 20.37 -9.98
CA SER A 171 -10.12 20.73 -8.57
C SER A 171 -8.65 20.95 -8.22
N GLY A 172 -7.72 20.67 -9.16
CA GLY A 172 -6.28 20.68 -8.89
C GLY A 172 -5.77 19.48 -8.07
N VAL A 173 -6.64 18.52 -7.73
CA VAL A 173 -6.28 17.26 -7.09
C VAL A 173 -6.10 16.18 -8.14
N THR A 174 -4.97 15.47 -8.10
CA THR A 174 -4.65 14.37 -9.02
C THR A 174 -4.68 13.02 -8.31
N THR A 175 -5.08 11.97 -9.00
CA THR A 175 -5.22 10.63 -8.41
C THR A 175 -4.47 9.59 -9.23
N TYR A 176 -3.72 8.73 -8.55
CA TYR A 176 -2.91 7.69 -9.17
C TYR A 176 -3.14 6.36 -8.47
N SER A 177 -2.94 5.28 -9.23
CA SER A 177 -2.87 3.93 -8.69
C SER A 177 -1.50 3.35 -8.99
N VAL A 178 -0.92 2.65 -8.03
CA VAL A 178 0.41 2.07 -8.16
C VAL A 178 0.41 0.59 -7.76
N HIS A 179 1.08 -0.24 -8.55
CA HIS A 179 1.54 -1.55 -8.12
C HIS A 179 3.02 -1.43 -7.75
N PRO A 180 3.42 -1.71 -6.50
CA PRO A 180 4.79 -1.47 -6.05
C PRO A 180 5.82 -2.53 -6.50
N GLY A 181 5.40 -3.55 -7.25
CA GLY A 181 6.23 -4.74 -7.50
C GLY A 181 6.16 -5.75 -6.36
N THR A 182 6.99 -6.78 -6.45
CA THR A 182 7.25 -7.70 -5.32
C THR A 182 8.22 -7.02 -4.37
N VAL A 183 7.78 -6.75 -3.15
CA VAL A 183 8.58 -6.11 -2.10
C VAL A 183 8.77 -7.10 -0.97
N GLN A 184 9.99 -7.21 -0.43
CA GLN A 184 10.20 -7.94 0.81
C GLN A 184 9.64 -7.12 1.97
N SER A 185 8.39 -7.41 2.33
CA SER A 185 7.71 -6.85 3.49
C SER A 185 7.58 -7.94 4.55
N GLU A 186 8.25 -7.74 5.69
CA GLU A 186 8.29 -8.61 6.88
C GLU A 186 9.00 -9.96 6.70
#